data_AF-A0A1T2YEX9-F1
#
_entry.id   AF-A0A1T2YEX9-F1
#
_cell.length_a   1.000
_cell.length_b   1.000
_cell.length_c   1.000
_cell.angle_alpha   90.00
_cell.angle_beta   90.00
_cell.angle_gamma   90.00
#
_symmetry.space_group_name_H-M   'P 1'
#
loop_
_entity.id
_entity.type
_entity.pdbx_description
1 polymer ?
#
loop_
_entity_poly.entity_id
_entity_poly.type
_entity_poly.pdbx_seq_one_letter_code
_entity_poly.pdbx_strand_id
1 'polypeptide(L)'
;MTTTQVVRPAGAGHETLYVLLLCLIILAVAGTVVALHGETQEVAAVPSHQLDARRDLSAAEQGIYADLRVTLDEIQLLQQEQTTLPTSEQLAEEGFAPFAQDASSVSRGDHRWQVLEPSAYLGLSQTPATSGSLLMRVHGAEPDIWLNRQANLAPPSDLTDPALIAAGWQQVVTQFDAGVTRQHRH
;
A
#
# COMPACT_ATOMS: atom_id res chain seq x y z
N MET A 1 -54.07 44.90 -38.33
CA MET A 1 -53.96 43.59 -39.00
C MET A 1 -52.74 42.89 -38.44
N THR A 2 -52.92 41.77 -37.75
CA THR A 2 -51.84 41.06 -37.05
C THR A 2 -51.42 39.87 -37.89
N THR A 3 -50.23 39.93 -38.48
CA THR A 3 -49.63 38.85 -39.27
C THR A 3 -49.02 37.82 -38.32
N THR A 4 -49.70 36.69 -38.13
CA THR A 4 -49.15 35.53 -37.44
C THR A 4 -48.22 34.77 -38.38
N GLN A 5 -46.92 34.73 -38.05
CA GLN A 5 -45.91 33.94 -38.75
C GLN A 5 -45.69 32.63 -37.99
N VAL A 6 -45.98 31.49 -38.64
CA VAL A 6 -45.71 30.16 -38.09
C VAL A 6 -44.31 29.73 -38.54
N VAL A 7 -43.37 29.64 -37.60
CA VAL A 7 -42.01 29.12 -37.84
C VAL A 7 -42.04 27.60 -37.67
N ARG A 8 -41.66 26.85 -38.71
CA ARG A 8 -41.51 25.40 -38.60
C ARG A 8 -40.29 25.07 -37.72
N PRO A 9 -40.39 24.10 -36.79
CA PRO A 9 -39.25 23.70 -35.98
C PRO A 9 -38.13 23.17 -36.89
N ALA A 10 -36.90 23.64 -36.65
CA ALA A 10 -35.71 23.14 -37.33
C ALA A 10 -35.56 21.64 -37.05
N GLY A 11 -35.55 20.82 -38.10
CA GLY A 11 -35.52 19.36 -38.03
C GLY A 11 -34.16 18.80 -37.59
N ALA A 12 -33.71 19.15 -36.39
CA ALA A 12 -32.41 18.75 -35.83
C ALA A 12 -32.37 17.31 -35.27
N GLY A 13 -33.47 16.54 -35.38
CA GLY A 13 -33.56 15.17 -34.87
C GLY A 13 -32.55 14.21 -35.50
N HIS A 14 -32.20 14.43 -36.77
CA HIS A 14 -31.21 13.61 -37.47
C HIS A 14 -29.78 13.91 -36.99
N GLU A 15 -29.46 15.18 -36.69
CA GLU A 15 -28.15 15.57 -36.19
C GLU A 15 -27.89 14.98 -34.79
N THR A 16 -28.88 15.04 -33.90
CA THR A 16 -28.80 14.39 -32.58
C THR A 16 -28.69 12.87 -32.71
N LEU A 17 -29.38 12.26 -33.67
CA LEU A 17 -29.29 10.82 -33.95
C LEU A 17 -27.89 10.42 -34.41
N TYR A 18 -27.27 11.20 -35.30
CA TYR A 18 -25.90 10.92 -35.76
C TYR A 18 -24.87 11.06 -34.64
N VAL A 19 -25.02 12.06 -33.77
CA VAL A 19 -24.15 12.23 -32.59
C VAL A 19 -24.31 11.05 -31.63
N LEU A 20 -25.54 10.63 -31.35
CA LEU A 20 -25.80 9.48 -30.48
C LEU A 20 -25.20 8.18 -31.06
N LEU A 21 -25.38 7.96 -32.37
CA LEU A 21 -24.80 6.80 -33.06
C LEU A 21 -23.27 6.81 -32.97
N LEU A 22 -22.63 7.96 -33.18
CA LEU A 22 -21.19 8.12 -33.05
C LEU A 22 -20.72 7.79 -31.63
N CYS A 23 -21.41 8.30 -30.60
CA CYS A 23 -21.10 7.98 -29.20
C CYS A 23 -21.17 6.48 -28.92
N LEU A 24 -22.21 5.80 -29.41
CA LEU A 24 -22.37 4.35 -29.24
C LEU A 24 -21.25 3.56 -29.92
N ILE A 25 -20.82 3.99 -31.11
CA ILE A 25 -19.70 3.37 -31.82
C ILE A 25 -18.41 3.53 -31.01
N ILE A 26 -18.13 4.73 -30.48
CA ILE A 26 -16.96 4.98 -29.64
C ILE A 26 -16.98 4.08 -28.40
N LEU A 27 -18.11 3.98 -27.72
CA LEU A 27 -18.26 3.12 -26.54
C LEU A 27 -18.07 1.63 -26.88
N ALA A 28 -18.60 1.18 -28.02
CA ALA A 28 -18.44 -0.20 -28.47
C ALA A 28 -16.97 -0.52 -28.80
N VAL A 29 -16.28 0.39 -29.49
CA VAL A 29 -14.85 0.24 -29.82
C VAL A 29 -14.01 0.26 -28.54
N ALA A 30 -14.24 1.22 -27.64
CA ALA A 30 -13.54 1.29 -26.36
C ALA A 30 -13.77 0.02 -25.52
N GLY A 31 -15.01 -0.43 -25.40
CA GLY A 31 -15.36 -1.66 -24.69
C GLY A 31 -14.70 -2.90 -25.31
N THR A 32 -14.66 -2.98 -26.65
CA THR A 32 -13.99 -4.07 -27.37
C THR A 32 -12.47 -4.03 -27.14
N VAL A 33 -11.85 -2.85 -27.21
CA VAL A 33 -10.42 -2.68 -26.92
C VAL A 33 -10.13 -3.09 -25.48
N VAL A 34 -10.93 -2.67 -24.51
CA VAL A 34 -10.78 -3.06 -23.09
C VAL A 34 -10.99 -4.57 -22.90
N ALA A 35 -11.91 -5.19 -23.62
CA ALA A 35 -12.12 -6.64 -23.54
C ALA A 35 -10.97 -7.44 -24.18
N LEU A 36 -10.41 -6.95 -25.29
CA LEU A 36 -9.31 -7.60 -26.02
C LEU A 36 -7.93 -7.33 -25.41
N HIS A 37 -7.74 -6.16 -24.79
CA HIS A 37 -6.52 -5.75 -24.09
C HIS A 37 -6.68 -5.82 -22.57
N GLY A 38 -7.77 -6.41 -22.10
CA GLY A 38 -7.92 -6.81 -20.72
C GLY A 38 -6.94 -7.95 -20.50
N GLU A 39 -5.66 -7.62 -20.34
CA GLU A 39 -4.68 -8.50 -19.72
C GLU A 39 -5.36 -8.99 -18.46
N THR A 40 -5.77 -10.27 -18.48
CA THR A 40 -6.15 -10.94 -17.25
C THR A 40 -4.85 -10.94 -16.49
N GLN A 41 -4.70 -9.99 -15.57
CA GLN A 41 -3.54 -9.90 -14.72
C GLN A 41 -3.46 -11.27 -14.07
N GLU A 42 -2.58 -12.11 -14.60
CA GLU A 42 -2.21 -13.35 -13.95
C GLU A 42 -1.55 -12.84 -12.69
N VAL A 43 -2.35 -12.74 -11.63
CA VAL A 43 -1.88 -12.43 -10.29
C VAL A 43 -0.87 -13.52 -10.05
N ALA A 44 0.41 -13.22 -10.31
CA ALA A 44 1.50 -14.09 -9.94
C ALA A 44 1.23 -14.40 -8.48
N ALA A 45 0.84 -15.65 -8.20
CA ALA A 45 0.29 -16.02 -6.91
C ALA A 45 1.36 -15.67 -5.89
N VAL A 46 1.16 -14.53 -5.21
CA VAL A 46 2.01 -14.13 -4.10
C VAL A 46 1.97 -15.34 -3.17
N PRO A 47 3.12 -15.96 -2.85
CA PRO A 47 3.12 -17.08 -1.92
C PRO A 47 2.31 -16.69 -0.69
N SER A 48 1.49 -17.58 -0.12
CA SER A 48 0.52 -17.21 0.93
C SER A 48 1.12 -16.49 2.15
N HIS A 49 2.44 -16.54 2.29
CA HIS A 49 3.23 -15.85 3.31
C HIS A 49 3.71 -14.45 2.91
N GLN A 50 3.34 -13.92 1.75
CA GLN A 50 3.73 -12.59 1.27
C GLN A 50 2.50 -11.74 1.00
N LEU A 51 2.69 -10.42 1.09
CA LEU A 51 1.69 -9.40 0.80
C LEU A 51 2.33 -8.36 -0.13
N ASP A 52 1.66 -8.00 -1.21
CA ASP A 52 2.08 -6.88 -2.05
C ASP A 52 1.74 -5.56 -1.34
N ALA A 53 2.77 -4.75 -1.07
CA ALA A 53 2.64 -3.48 -0.39
C ALA A 53 1.63 -2.51 -1.07
N ARG A 54 1.45 -2.61 -2.38
CA ARG A 54 0.55 -1.74 -3.16
C ARG A 54 -0.89 -2.22 -3.14
N ARG A 55 -1.12 -3.53 -3.06
CA ARG A 55 -2.45 -4.13 -3.31
C ARG A 55 -3.09 -4.71 -2.06
N ASP A 56 -2.27 -5.30 -1.19
CA ASP A 56 -2.78 -6.14 -0.10
C ASP A 56 -2.80 -5.44 1.25
N LEU A 57 -2.23 -4.23 1.35
CA LEU A 57 -2.26 -3.38 2.54
C LEU A 57 -3.46 -2.41 2.52
N SER A 58 -4.08 -2.20 3.68
CA SER A 58 -5.04 -1.11 3.90
C SER A 58 -4.34 0.26 3.89
N ALA A 59 -5.11 1.35 3.74
CA ALA A 59 -4.53 2.70 3.74
C ALA A 59 -3.76 3.03 5.04
N ALA A 60 -4.25 2.55 6.19
CA ALA A 60 -3.55 2.71 7.47
C ALA A 60 -2.21 1.96 7.48
N GLU A 61 -2.23 0.68 7.10
CA GLU A 61 -1.04 -0.17 7.02
C GLU A 61 -0.03 0.35 6.00
N GLN A 62 -0.48 0.87 4.85
CA GLN A 62 0.37 1.53 3.85
C GLN A 62 1.08 2.76 4.42
N GLY A 63 0.37 3.55 5.23
CA GLY A 63 0.94 4.69 5.91
C GLY A 63 2.06 4.28 6.88
N ILE A 64 1.81 3.29 7.74
CA ILE A 64 2.84 2.78 8.67
C ILE A 64 4.01 2.19 7.91
N TYR A 65 3.75 1.40 6.86
CA TYR A 65 4.77 0.81 6.01
C TYR A 65 5.66 1.89 5.39
N ALA A 66 5.08 2.97 4.86
CA ALA A 66 5.84 4.09 4.32
C ALA A 66 6.70 4.78 5.39
N ASP A 67 6.12 5.04 6.56
CA ASP A 67 6.83 5.69 7.68
C ASP A 67 8.01 4.83 8.16
N LEU A 68 7.82 3.52 8.33
CA LEU A 68 8.89 2.58 8.71
C LEU A 68 10.03 2.56 7.70
N ARG A 69 9.72 2.61 6.40
CA ARG A 69 10.75 2.66 5.34
C ARG A 69 11.56 3.95 5.39
N VAL A 70 10.92 5.08 5.69
CA VAL A 70 11.61 6.38 5.82
C VAL A 70 12.48 6.39 7.08
N THR A 71 11.92 5.95 8.21
CA THR A 71 12.60 5.96 9.50
C THR A 71 13.73 4.93 9.60
N LEU A 72 13.75 3.89 8.76
CA LEU A 72 14.82 2.90 8.74
C LEU A 72 16.21 3.52 8.52
N ASP A 73 16.33 4.50 7.62
CA ASP A 73 17.62 5.17 7.34
C ASP A 73 18.12 5.93 8.58
N GLU A 74 17.20 6.64 9.25
CA GLU A 74 17.46 7.36 10.50
C GLU A 74 17.86 6.41 11.64
N ILE A 75 17.17 5.26 11.77
CA ILE A 75 17.52 4.21 12.74
C ILE A 75 18.93 3.68 12.49
N GLN A 76 19.29 3.44 11.22
CA GLN A 76 20.62 2.95 10.85
C GLN A 76 21.70 3.98 11.15
N LEU A 77 21.44 5.26 10.88
CA LEU A 77 22.34 6.35 11.23
C LEU A 77 22.57 6.41 12.75
N LEU A 78 21.48 6.46 13.53
CA LEU A 78 21.52 6.48 14.99
C LEU A 78 22.22 5.25 15.58
N GLN A 79 22.03 4.08 14.97
CA GLN A 79 22.71 2.84 15.38
C GLN A 79 24.22 2.90 15.15
N GLN A 80 24.67 3.52 14.06
CA GLN A 80 26.09 3.73 13.78
C GLN A 80 26.72 4.69 14.80
N GLU A 81 26.01 5.75 15.18
CA GLU A 81 26.49 6.73 16.15
C GLU A 81 26.57 6.16 17.57
N GLN A 82 25.55 5.40 17.99
CA GLN A 82 25.42 4.90 19.37
C GLN A 82 25.98 3.48 19.55
N THR A 83 26.39 2.81 18.47
CA THR A 83 26.83 1.39 18.44
C THR A 83 25.79 0.41 19.02
N THR A 84 24.53 0.84 19.15
CA THR A 84 23.42 0.07 19.72
C THR A 84 22.13 0.43 18.98
N LEU A 85 21.18 -0.50 18.89
CA LEU A 85 19.90 -0.22 18.23
C LEU A 85 19.09 0.75 19.10
N PRO A 86 18.59 1.89 18.55
CA PRO A 86 17.83 2.85 19.33
C PRO A 86 16.52 2.26 19.83
N THR A 87 16.12 2.61 21.05
CA THR A 87 14.85 2.15 21.64
C THR A 87 13.66 2.81 20.95
N SER A 88 12.50 2.15 21.00
CA SER A 88 11.22 2.71 20.51
C SER A 88 10.88 4.04 21.16
N GLU A 89 11.19 4.19 22.44
CA GLU A 89 10.98 5.39 23.24
C GLU A 89 11.85 6.54 22.76
N GLN A 90 13.14 6.29 22.52
CA GLN A 90 14.04 7.30 21.95
C GLN A 90 13.56 7.77 20.58
N LEU A 91 13.15 6.84 19.70
CA LEU A 91 12.61 7.19 18.39
C LEU A 91 11.32 8.03 18.50
N ALA A 92 10.49 7.73 19.50
CA ALA A 92 9.27 8.50 19.77
C ALA A 92 9.57 9.91 20.32
N GLU A 93 10.58 10.05 21.19
CA GLU A 93 11.04 11.34 21.73
C GLU A 93 11.60 12.25 20.63
N GLU A 94 12.34 11.68 19.67
CA GLU A 94 12.84 12.39 18.50
C GLU A 94 11.75 12.70 17.46
N GLY A 95 10.52 12.20 17.67
CA GLY A 95 9.38 12.48 16.80
C GLY A 95 9.33 11.64 15.52
N PHE A 96 10.06 10.53 15.45
CA PHE A 96 10.02 9.65 14.29
C PHE A 96 8.71 8.86 14.23
N ALA A 97 7.98 8.99 13.12
CA ALA A 97 6.87 8.10 12.81
C ALA A 97 7.39 6.69 12.45
N PRO A 98 6.64 5.61 12.72
CA PRO A 98 5.36 5.54 13.44
C PRO A 98 5.50 5.46 14.98
N PHE A 99 6.70 5.71 15.54
CA PHE A 99 7.00 5.55 16.97
C PHE A 99 6.42 6.69 17.82
N ALA A 100 6.41 7.91 17.28
CA ALA A 100 5.79 9.07 17.92
C ALA A 100 4.27 8.91 18.07
N GLN A 101 3.75 9.25 19.25
CA GLN A 101 2.31 9.23 19.56
C GLN A 101 1.64 10.53 19.13
N ASP A 102 1.43 10.69 17.83
CA ASP A 102 0.74 11.83 17.22
C ASP A 102 -0.65 11.47 16.63
N ALA A 103 -1.32 12.44 16.02
CA ALA A 103 -2.63 12.22 15.39
C ALA A 103 -2.61 11.13 14.31
N SER A 104 -1.47 10.97 13.62
CA SER A 104 -1.31 9.98 12.57
C SER A 104 -1.22 8.57 13.17
N SER A 105 -0.56 8.39 14.32
CA SER A 105 -0.48 7.12 15.04
C SER A 105 -1.88 6.63 15.45
N VAL A 106 -2.72 7.52 16.00
CA VAL A 106 -4.11 7.18 16.37
C VAL A 106 -4.92 6.72 15.16
N SER A 107 -4.82 7.45 14.03
CA SER A 107 -5.52 7.09 12.79
C SER A 107 -5.04 5.78 12.15
N ARG A 108 -3.85 5.31 12.57
CA ARG A 108 -3.16 4.12 12.04
C ARG A 108 -3.12 2.97 13.04
N GLY A 109 -4.03 2.93 14.01
CA GLY A 109 -4.18 1.77 14.90
C GLY A 109 -3.44 1.87 16.24
N ASP A 110 -2.88 3.05 16.56
CA ASP A 110 -2.25 3.40 17.86
C ASP A 110 -1.24 2.35 18.33
N HIS A 111 -0.31 1.97 17.46
CA HIS A 111 0.60 0.86 17.70
C HIS A 111 1.46 1.06 18.95
N ARG A 112 1.56 -0.01 19.77
CA ARG A 112 2.52 -0.07 20.88
C ARG A 112 3.81 -0.69 20.37
N TRP A 113 4.83 0.16 20.24
CA TRP A 113 6.14 -0.21 19.73
C TRP A 113 7.04 -0.69 20.86
N GLN A 114 7.79 -1.76 20.59
CA GLN A 114 8.83 -2.28 21.44
C GLN A 114 9.98 -2.83 20.59
N VAL A 115 11.19 -2.78 21.13
CA VAL A 115 12.35 -3.43 20.52
C VAL A 115 12.38 -4.91 20.89
N LEU A 116 12.71 -5.76 19.92
CA LEU A 116 12.97 -7.18 20.09
C LEU A 116 14.42 -7.50 19.69
N GLU A 117 15.02 -8.40 20.45
CA GLU A 117 16.32 -9.00 20.13
C GLU A 117 16.20 -9.93 18.89
N PRO A 118 17.23 -10.03 18.03
CA PRO A 118 18.49 -9.30 18.11
C PRO A 118 18.44 -7.86 17.57
N SER A 119 17.63 -7.58 16.54
CA SER A 119 17.50 -6.25 15.93
C SER A 119 16.15 -6.09 15.22
N ALA A 120 15.06 -5.93 15.96
CA ALA A 120 13.74 -5.73 15.36
C ALA A 120 12.85 -4.80 16.17
N TYR A 121 11.87 -4.18 15.50
CA TYR A 121 10.81 -3.41 16.12
C TYR A 121 9.47 -4.12 15.92
N LEU A 122 8.75 -4.34 17.01
CA LEU A 122 7.39 -4.89 16.99
C LEU A 122 6.41 -3.79 17.38
N GLY A 123 5.46 -3.50 16.50
CA GLY A 123 4.35 -2.58 16.72
C GLY A 123 3.04 -3.35 16.83
N LEU A 124 2.58 -3.59 18.05
CA LEU A 124 1.30 -4.27 18.30
C LEU A 124 0.13 -3.28 18.15
N SER A 125 -0.75 -3.55 17.18
CA SER A 125 -1.92 -2.72 16.94
C SER A 125 -2.88 -2.74 18.13
N GLN A 126 -3.32 -1.56 18.56
CA GLN A 126 -4.36 -1.43 19.60
C GLN A 126 -5.76 -1.40 18.99
N THR A 127 -5.86 -1.20 17.67
CA THR A 127 -7.10 -1.27 16.91
C THR A 127 -6.96 -2.20 15.71
N PRO A 128 -7.05 -3.54 15.90
CA PRO A 128 -6.85 -4.53 14.83
C PRO A 128 -7.79 -4.39 13.63
N ALA A 129 -8.94 -3.72 13.81
CA ALA A 129 -9.87 -3.41 12.72
C ALA A 129 -9.35 -2.31 11.77
N THR A 130 -8.45 -1.44 12.25
CA THR A 130 -7.86 -0.35 11.47
C THR A 130 -6.56 -0.79 10.80
N SER A 131 -5.70 -1.50 11.53
CA SER A 131 -4.38 -1.94 11.07
C SER A 131 -3.98 -3.22 11.79
N GLY A 132 -3.41 -4.20 11.09
CA GLY A 132 -2.76 -5.37 11.71
C GLY A 132 -1.46 -4.99 12.41
N SER A 133 -0.91 -5.84 13.26
CA SER A 133 0.39 -5.63 13.92
C SER A 133 1.55 -5.76 12.93
N LEU A 134 2.59 -4.95 13.11
CA LEU A 134 3.77 -4.94 12.23
C LEU A 134 5.04 -5.33 12.98
N LEU A 135 5.94 -6.00 12.28
CA LEU A 135 7.28 -6.32 12.75
C LEU A 135 8.28 -5.84 11.67
N MET A 136 9.23 -5.01 12.04
CA MET A 136 10.32 -4.59 11.17
C MET A 136 11.63 -5.18 11.67
N ARG A 137 12.24 -6.08 10.88
CA ARG A 137 13.58 -6.57 11.17
C ARG A 137 14.60 -5.59 10.59
N VAL A 138 15.56 -5.17 11.40
CA VAL A 138 16.63 -4.27 10.99
C VAL A 138 17.84 -5.11 10.63
N HIS A 139 17.89 -5.56 9.37
CA HIS A 139 19.06 -6.21 8.78
C HIS A 139 19.30 -5.67 7.38
N GLY A 140 20.57 -5.42 7.03
CA GLY A 140 20.92 -4.89 5.72
C GLY A 140 20.37 -3.49 5.44
N ALA A 141 20.30 -3.13 4.16
CA ALA A 141 19.86 -1.82 3.69
C ALA A 141 18.38 -1.78 3.29
N GLU A 142 17.74 -2.93 3.12
CA GLU A 142 16.36 -3.01 2.67
C GLU A 142 15.39 -3.21 3.85
N PRO A 143 14.21 -2.58 3.80
CA PRO A 143 13.21 -2.72 4.85
C PRO A 143 12.57 -4.11 4.79
N ASP A 144 12.82 -4.92 5.81
CA ASP A 144 12.19 -6.21 5.96
C ASP A 144 11.04 -6.16 6.97
N ILE A 145 9.83 -5.96 6.44
CA ILE A 145 8.63 -5.68 7.21
C ILE A 145 7.65 -6.83 7.07
N TRP A 146 7.08 -7.26 8.19
CA TRP A 146 6.12 -8.33 8.32
C TRP A 146 4.83 -7.80 8.94
N LEU A 147 3.69 -8.34 8.51
CA LEU A 147 2.35 -7.97 8.98
C LEU A 147 1.62 -9.20 9.52
N ASN A 148 0.89 -9.03 10.62
CA ASN A 148 -0.05 -10.03 11.12
C ASN A 148 -1.33 -9.36 11.64
N ARG A 149 -2.47 -9.75 11.07
CA ARG A 149 -3.79 -9.16 11.35
C ARG A 149 -4.57 -9.91 12.43
N GLN A 150 -3.98 -10.88 13.11
CA GLN A 150 -4.60 -11.57 14.23
C GLN A 150 -4.78 -10.61 15.42
N ALA A 151 -5.93 -10.70 16.08
CA ALA A 151 -6.16 -9.99 17.33
C ALA A 151 -5.36 -10.65 18.48
N ASN A 152 -4.89 -9.85 19.44
CA ASN A 152 -4.16 -10.31 20.63
C ASN A 152 -2.89 -11.13 20.32
N LEU A 153 -2.08 -10.66 19.39
CA LEU A 153 -0.77 -11.23 19.09
C LEU A 153 0.18 -11.13 20.29
N ALA A 154 0.83 -12.24 20.61
CA ALA A 154 2.00 -12.23 21.47
C ALA A 154 3.26 -11.87 20.67
N PRO A 155 4.27 -11.23 21.28
CA PRO A 155 5.55 -11.02 20.65
C PRO A 155 6.19 -12.35 20.22
N PRO A 156 6.66 -12.49 18.96
CA PRO A 156 7.35 -13.69 18.52
C PRO A 156 8.69 -13.85 19.25
N SER A 157 8.97 -15.06 19.72
CA SER A 157 10.25 -15.39 20.38
C SER A 157 11.36 -15.79 19.39
N ASP A 158 10.98 -16.16 18.17
CA ASP A 158 11.87 -16.53 17.08
C ASP A 158 11.52 -15.68 15.86
N LEU A 159 12.49 -14.91 15.39
CA LEU A 159 12.35 -13.96 14.28
C LEU A 159 12.85 -14.53 12.95
N THR A 160 13.11 -15.83 12.86
CA THR A 160 13.42 -16.49 11.59
C THR A 160 12.19 -16.56 10.70
N ASP A 161 12.39 -16.47 9.38
CA ASP A 161 11.33 -16.56 8.37
C ASP A 161 10.39 -17.76 8.60
N PRO A 162 10.86 -19.02 8.75
CA PRO A 162 9.95 -20.15 8.98
C PRO A 162 9.13 -20.03 10.27
N ALA A 163 9.69 -19.46 11.34
CA ALA A 163 8.96 -19.28 12.60
C ALA A 163 7.89 -18.19 12.49
N LEU A 164 8.21 -17.07 11.82
CA LEU A 164 7.27 -15.99 11.54
C LEU A 164 6.12 -16.49 10.66
N ILE A 165 6.42 -17.21 9.58
CA ILE A 165 5.42 -17.81 8.69
C ILE A 165 4.52 -18.79 9.46
N ALA A 166 5.10 -19.66 10.29
CA ALA A 166 4.35 -20.61 11.09
C ALA A 166 3.43 -19.92 12.13
N ALA A 167 3.85 -18.77 12.64
CA ALA A 167 3.06 -17.91 13.54
C ALA A 167 2.05 -17.01 12.78
N GLY A 168 1.91 -17.17 11.46
CA GLY A 168 0.93 -16.45 10.65
C GLY A 168 1.35 -15.04 10.25
N TRP A 169 2.62 -14.67 10.42
CA TRP A 169 3.16 -13.43 9.88
C TRP A 169 3.37 -13.55 8.38
N GLN A 170 3.07 -12.47 7.66
CA GLN A 170 3.25 -12.38 6.22
C GLN A 170 4.23 -11.26 5.90
N GLN A 171 5.21 -11.54 5.04
CA GLN A 171 6.22 -10.57 4.62
C GLN A 171 5.63 -9.58 3.62
N VAL A 172 5.85 -8.29 3.84
CA VAL A 172 5.38 -7.23 2.95
C VAL A 172 6.45 -6.95 1.90
N VAL A 173 6.17 -7.27 0.65
CA VAL A 173 7.09 -7.12 -0.47
C VAL A 173 6.62 -6.05 -1.45
N THR A 174 7.55 -5.33 -2.05
CA THR A 174 7.26 -4.46 -3.20
C THR A 174 7.59 -5.22 -4.47
N GLN A 175 6.57 -5.71 -5.17
CA GLN A 175 6.80 -6.23 -6.52
C GLN A 175 6.98 -5.05 -7.48
N PHE A 176 8.11 -5.04 -8.19
CA PHE A 176 8.29 -4.19 -9.36
C PHE A 176 7.82 -4.98 -10.57
N ASP A 177 6.70 -4.57 -11.18
CA ASP A 177 6.33 -5.03 -12.51
C ASP A 177 7.52 -4.74 -13.45
N ALA A 178 8.16 -5.79 -13.94
CA ALA A 178 9.29 -5.74 -14.87
C ALA A 178 8.88 -5.27 -16.29
N GLY A 179 7.88 -4.40 -16.40
CA GLY A 179 7.35 -3.87 -17.66
C GLY A 179 7.96 -2.53 -18.10
N VAL A 180 8.79 -1.88 -17.27
CA VAL A 180 9.40 -0.57 -17.62
C VAL A 180 10.89 -0.56 -17.30
N THR A 181 11.66 -1.43 -17.96
CA THR A 181 13.06 -1.12 -18.24
C THR A 181 13.23 -1.07 -19.75
N ARG A 182 13.42 0.17 -20.26
CA ARG A 182 13.82 0.46 -21.64
C ARG A 182 14.90 -0.53 -22.08
N GLN A 183 14.71 -1.13 -23.25
CA GLN A 183 15.79 -1.77 -23.98
C GLN A 183 16.91 -0.74 -24.20
N HIS A 184 17.98 -0.82 -23.42
CA HIS A 184 19.26 -0.28 -23.82
C HIS A 184 19.77 -1.14 -24.97
N ARG A 185 19.45 -0.75 -26.21
CA ARG A 185 20.10 -1.29 -27.39
C ARG A 185 21.34 -0.43 -27.65
N HIS A 186 22.50 -1.07 -27.46
CA HIS A 186 23.80 -0.60 -27.96
C HIS A 186 23.82 -0.60 -29.49
#